data_AF-A0A9Q8T697-F1
#
_entry.id   AF-A0A9Q8T697-F1
#
_cell.length_a   1.000
_cell.length_b   1.000
_cell.length_c   1.000
_cell.angle_alpha   90.00
_cell.angle_beta   90.00
_cell.angle_gamma   90.00
#
_symmetry.space_group_name_H-M   'P 1'
#
loop_
_entity.id
_entity.type
_entity.pdbx_description
1 polymer ?
#
loop_
_entity_poly.entity_id
_entity_poly.type
_entity_poly.pdbx_seq_one_letter_code
_entity_poly.pdbx_strand_id
1 'polypeptide(L)'
;MSELISDAPQITVYVRVTDLIAAMSLSSGAGDNDTPASLPAPDITTLFSSPSHARAAFKQLNMDKGASYYKIDPAFYAKYPELYDQSNDLTANGVPLKPRSQKVLTYPKPLDDSMVETYRSFIDFSMDATSTISSTTAS
;
A
#
# COMPACT_ATOMS: atom_id res chain seq x y z
N MET A 1 14.11 1.88 15.73
CA MET A 1 14.01 0.40 15.60
C MET A 1 13.49 -0.23 16.89
N SER A 2 14.02 0.16 18.06
CA SER A 2 13.57 -0.28 19.39
C SER A 2 12.06 -0.14 19.68
N GLU A 3 11.37 0.81 19.05
CA GLU A 3 9.92 0.97 19.18
C GLU A 3 9.10 -0.13 18.49
N LEU A 4 9.71 -0.82 17.52
CA LEU A 4 9.06 -1.88 16.74
C LEU A 4 9.59 -3.27 17.12
N ILE A 5 10.86 -3.38 17.52
CA ILE A 5 11.54 -4.64 17.82
C ILE A 5 12.21 -4.55 19.20
N SER A 6 11.97 -5.55 20.05
CA SER A 6 12.54 -5.67 21.39
C SER A 6 14.05 -5.80 21.33
N ASP A 7 14.74 -5.17 22.28
CA ASP A 7 16.21 -5.21 22.42
C ASP A 7 17.00 -4.73 21.18
N ALA A 8 16.33 -4.08 20.23
CA ALA A 8 16.96 -3.54 19.04
C ALA A 8 17.66 -2.19 19.32
N PRO A 9 18.76 -1.86 18.61
CA PRO A 9 19.41 -0.56 18.73
C PRO A 9 18.48 0.61 18.45
N GLN A 10 18.70 1.75 19.10
CA GLN A 10 17.96 2.97 18.82
C GLN A 10 18.47 3.66 17.56
N ILE A 11 18.14 3.07 16.41
CA ILE A 11 18.48 3.59 15.08
C ILE A 11 17.23 3.90 14.26
N THR A 12 17.35 4.89 13.37
CA THR A 12 16.31 5.24 12.39
C THR A 12 16.18 4.10 11.38
N VAL A 13 14.94 3.67 11.18
CA VAL A 13 14.58 2.61 10.22
C VAL A 13 13.39 3.06 9.41
N TYR A 14 13.22 2.46 8.24
CA TYR A 14 12.00 2.58 7.47
C TYR A 14 11.44 1.20 7.14
N VAL A 15 10.13 1.10 6.98
CA VAL A 15 9.44 -0.14 6.58
C VAL A 15 8.50 0.19 5.43
N ARG A 16 8.40 -0.70 4.45
CA ARG A 16 7.47 -0.52 3.34
C ARG A 16 6.07 -0.90 3.79
N VAL A 17 5.10 -0.04 3.48
CA VAL A 17 3.68 -0.29 3.76
C VAL A 17 3.22 -1.63 3.16
N THR A 18 3.71 -1.96 1.96
CA THR A 18 3.38 -3.20 1.26
C THR A 18 3.86 -4.46 2.00
N ASP A 19 4.97 -4.37 2.74
CA ASP A 19 5.48 -5.51 3.52
C ASP A 19 4.59 -5.80 4.72
N LEU A 20 4.11 -4.76 5.40
CA LEU A 20 3.15 -4.92 6.49
C LEU A 20 1.79 -5.39 5.96
N ILE A 21 1.29 -4.85 4.86
CA ILE A 21 0.03 -5.31 4.25
C ILE A 21 0.12 -6.79 3.88
N ALA A 22 1.22 -7.22 3.25
CA ALA A 22 1.43 -8.61 2.92
C ALA A 22 1.42 -9.50 4.17
N ALA A 23 2.09 -9.09 5.24
CA ALA A 23 2.12 -9.80 6.52
C ALA A 23 0.72 -9.89 7.17
N MET A 24 -0.05 -8.80 7.13
CA MET A 24 -1.43 -8.76 7.66
C MET A 24 -2.38 -9.69 6.89
N SER A 25 -2.11 -9.96 5.60
CA SER A 25 -2.92 -10.82 4.75
C SER A 25 -2.57 -12.32 4.82
N LEU A 26 -1.56 -12.72 5.61
CA LEU A 26 -1.18 -14.14 5.76
C LEU A 26 -2.26 -14.99 6.46
N SER A 27 -3.24 -14.37 7.13
CA SER A 27 -4.36 -15.04 7.81
C SER A 27 -5.33 -15.67 6.81
N SER A 28 -5.04 -16.89 6.38
CA SER A 28 -5.90 -17.71 5.52
C SER A 28 -6.72 -18.68 6.38
N GLY A 29 -7.71 -18.18 7.13
CA GLY A 29 -8.53 -19.06 7.97
C GLY A 29 -9.61 -18.31 8.73
N ALA A 30 -10.86 -18.69 8.50
CA ALA A 30 -12.01 -18.20 9.25
C ALA A 30 -11.82 -18.42 10.76
N GLY A 31 -11.98 -17.37 11.55
CA GLY A 31 -12.26 -17.47 12.98
C GLY A 31 -11.11 -17.25 13.96
N ASP A 32 -9.97 -16.68 13.56
CA ASP A 32 -8.92 -16.41 14.55
C ASP A 32 -9.29 -15.19 15.40
N ASN A 33 -9.45 -15.42 16.70
CA ASN A 33 -9.48 -14.38 17.72
C ASN A 33 -8.12 -13.70 17.69
N ASP A 34 -7.97 -12.72 16.80
CA ASP A 34 -6.73 -12.00 16.56
C ASP A 34 -6.44 -11.17 17.82
N THR A 35 -5.83 -11.82 18.81
CA THR A 35 -5.47 -11.16 20.07
C THR A 35 -4.60 -9.96 19.71
N PRO A 36 -4.95 -8.75 20.20
CA PRO A 36 -4.19 -7.57 19.86
C PRO A 36 -2.77 -7.74 20.36
N ALA A 37 -1.82 -7.88 19.44
CA ALA A 37 -0.41 -7.90 19.78
C ALA A 37 0.02 -6.48 20.17
N SER A 38 0.85 -6.39 21.20
CA SER A 38 1.54 -5.15 21.55
C SER A 38 2.89 -5.13 20.84
N LEU A 39 3.32 -3.92 20.50
CA LEU A 39 4.72 -3.67 20.19
C LEU A 39 5.49 -3.32 21.48
N PRO A 40 6.83 -3.49 21.50
CA PRO A 40 7.68 -4.00 20.41
C PRO A 40 7.59 -5.52 20.20
N ALA A 41 7.75 -5.97 18.95
CA ALA A 41 7.77 -7.38 18.58
C ALA A 41 9.09 -8.05 19.03
N PRO A 42 9.11 -9.35 19.33
CA PRO A 42 10.34 -10.04 19.77
C PRO A 42 11.49 -9.94 18.78
N ASP A 43 11.19 -10.00 17.48
CA ASP A 43 12.17 -9.94 16.40
C ASP A 43 11.52 -9.53 15.06
N ILE A 44 12.37 -9.23 14.07
CA ILE A 44 11.96 -8.78 12.73
C ILE A 44 11.13 -9.85 12.01
N THR A 45 11.46 -11.13 12.20
CA THR A 45 10.71 -12.23 11.59
C THR A 45 9.28 -12.23 12.11
N THR A 46 9.11 -12.12 13.43
CA THR A 46 7.79 -12.06 14.08
C THR A 46 6.97 -10.88 13.61
N LEU A 47 7.60 -9.71 13.41
CA LEU A 47 6.94 -8.52 12.87
C LEU A 47 6.28 -8.76 11.50
N PHE A 48 6.90 -9.57 10.64
CA PHE A 48 6.42 -9.84 9.27
C PHE A 48 5.77 -11.22 9.08
N SER A 49 5.79 -12.10 10.07
CA SER A 49 5.13 -13.42 10.02
C SER A 49 3.83 -13.48 10.83
N SER A 50 3.66 -12.59 11.82
CA SER A 50 2.46 -12.50 12.65
C SER A 50 1.52 -11.38 12.15
N PRO A 51 0.29 -11.71 11.69
CA PRO A 51 -0.67 -10.71 11.24
C PRO A 51 -1.01 -9.66 12.31
N SER A 52 -1.11 -10.06 13.59
CA SER A 52 -1.44 -9.17 14.70
C SER A 52 -0.30 -8.18 14.99
N HIS A 53 0.97 -8.60 14.98
CA HIS A 53 2.12 -7.69 15.12
C HIS A 53 2.25 -6.74 13.92
N ALA A 54 2.00 -7.24 12.70
CA ALA A 54 1.99 -6.39 11.51
C ALA A 54 0.89 -5.31 11.59
N ARG A 55 -0.30 -5.66 12.09
CA ARG A 55 -1.40 -4.70 12.35
C ARG A 55 -1.04 -3.68 13.43
N ALA A 56 -0.38 -4.11 14.51
CA ALA A 56 0.07 -3.22 15.58
C ALA A 56 1.08 -2.20 15.05
N ALA A 57 2.07 -2.66 14.26
CA ALA A 57 3.05 -1.80 13.61
C ALA A 57 2.42 -0.84 12.59
N PHE A 58 1.48 -1.34 11.80
CA PHE A 58 0.74 -0.53 10.84
C PHE A 58 0.05 0.64 11.54
N LYS A 59 -0.65 0.40 12.65
CA LYS A 59 -1.29 1.47 13.43
C LYS A 59 -0.29 2.39 14.14
N GLN A 60 0.77 1.86 14.76
CA GLN A 60 1.75 2.67 15.47
C GLN A 60 2.50 3.63 14.54
N LEU A 61 2.79 3.19 13.31
CA LEU A 61 3.38 4.02 12.25
C LEU A 61 2.34 4.90 11.55
N ASN A 62 1.12 4.96 12.10
CA ASN A 62 -0.02 5.67 11.57
C ASN A 62 -0.35 5.31 10.13
N MET A 63 0.00 4.10 9.64
CA MET A 63 -0.17 3.65 8.25
C MET A 63 -1.62 3.55 7.76
N ASP A 64 -2.55 3.64 8.69
CA ASP A 64 -3.99 3.71 8.50
C ASP A 64 -4.50 5.11 8.09
N LYS A 65 -3.70 6.17 8.28
CA LYS A 65 -4.06 7.55 7.93
C LYS A 65 -4.00 7.89 6.43
N GLY A 66 -3.53 6.96 5.61
CA GLY A 66 -3.48 7.10 4.14
C GLY A 66 -2.14 7.61 3.61
N ALA A 67 -1.92 7.41 2.31
CA ALA A 67 -0.60 7.52 1.68
C ALA A 67 0.09 8.89 1.80
N SER A 68 -0.69 9.98 1.94
CA SER A 68 -0.15 11.33 2.11
C SER A 68 0.62 11.54 3.42
N TYR A 69 0.44 10.65 4.41
CA TYR A 69 1.09 10.75 5.71
C TYR A 69 2.47 10.08 5.76
N TYR A 70 2.90 9.38 4.70
CA TYR A 70 4.17 8.64 4.71
C TYR A 70 5.16 9.14 3.68
N LYS A 71 6.42 8.84 3.98
CA LYS A 71 7.53 9.00 3.06
C LYS A 71 7.60 7.82 2.09
N ILE A 72 8.11 8.10 0.91
CA ILE A 72 8.32 7.15 -0.19
C ILE A 72 9.66 6.45 -0.02
N ASP A 73 9.73 5.16 -0.38
CA ASP A 73 10.97 4.38 -0.40
C ASP A 73 11.98 5.05 -1.35
N PRO A 74 13.22 5.36 -0.93
CA PRO A 74 14.24 5.94 -1.79
C PRO A 74 14.48 5.14 -3.10
N ALA A 75 14.30 3.82 -3.06
CA ALA A 75 14.44 2.97 -4.25
C ALA A 75 13.40 3.29 -5.34
N PHE A 76 12.29 3.95 -5.01
CA PHE A 76 11.30 4.41 -5.97
C PHE A 76 11.87 5.47 -6.92
N TYR A 77 12.61 6.44 -6.38
CA TYR A 77 13.24 7.50 -7.17
C TYR A 77 14.46 7.03 -7.95
N ALA A 78 15.07 5.90 -7.56
CA ALA A 78 16.07 5.25 -8.41
C ALA A 78 15.47 4.77 -9.74
N LYS A 79 14.18 4.40 -9.74
CA LYS A 79 13.45 3.97 -10.94
C LYS A 79 12.82 5.14 -11.69
N TYR A 80 12.36 6.17 -10.97
CA TYR A 80 11.67 7.35 -11.50
C TYR A 80 12.32 8.64 -10.97
N PRO A 81 13.55 8.96 -11.40
CA PRO A 81 14.30 10.10 -10.89
C PRO A 81 13.62 11.44 -11.16
N GLU A 82 12.82 11.55 -12.22
CA GLU A 82 12.04 12.73 -12.57
C GLU A 82 10.94 13.07 -11.55
N LEU A 83 10.53 12.11 -10.73
CA LEU A 83 9.53 12.33 -9.68
C LEU A 83 10.15 12.87 -8.39
N TYR A 84 11.49 12.90 -8.30
CA TYR A 84 12.19 13.35 -7.10
C TYR A 84 12.27 14.87 -7.05
N ASP A 85 11.60 15.46 -6.07
CA ASP A 85 11.69 16.88 -5.77
C ASP A 85 12.59 17.10 -4.56
N GLN A 86 13.80 17.64 -4.77
CA GLN A 86 14.76 17.94 -3.70
C GLN A 86 14.26 18.96 -2.69
N SER A 87 13.28 19.80 -3.07
CA SER A 87 12.73 20.81 -2.16
C SER A 87 11.76 20.22 -1.12
N ASN A 88 11.31 18.99 -1.35
CA ASN A 88 10.30 18.32 -0.54
C ASN A 88 10.90 17.00 0.01
N ASP A 89 11.16 16.91 1.31
CA ASP A 89 11.75 15.73 1.98
C ASP A 89 10.76 14.54 2.03
N LEU A 90 10.47 13.98 0.85
CA LEU A 90 9.50 12.92 0.61
C LEU A 90 10.11 11.51 0.73
N THR A 91 11.42 11.39 0.97
CA THR A 91 12.13 10.11 1.01
C THR A 91 12.30 9.57 2.41
N ALA A 92 11.97 8.30 2.62
CA ALA A 92 12.21 7.63 3.88
C ALA A 92 13.72 7.47 4.14
N ASN A 93 14.15 7.66 5.39
CA ASN A 93 15.56 7.60 5.78
C ASN A 93 15.80 6.46 6.79
N GLY A 94 17.03 5.96 6.87
CA GLY A 94 17.45 4.95 7.83
C GLY A 94 17.63 3.55 7.24
N VAL A 95 17.77 2.55 8.10
CA VAL A 95 17.98 1.15 7.69
C VAL A 95 16.65 0.51 7.27
N PRO A 96 16.56 -0.15 6.10
CA PRO A 96 15.34 -0.86 5.70
C PRO A 96 15.04 -2.02 6.62
N LEU A 97 13.85 -1.99 7.23
CA LEU A 97 13.26 -3.10 7.94
C LEU A 97 12.37 -3.87 6.95
N LYS A 98 12.79 -5.09 6.60
CA LYS A 98 12.13 -5.88 5.55
C LYS A 98 12.04 -7.37 5.88
N PRO A 99 11.02 -8.07 5.37
CA PRO A 99 10.94 -9.53 5.44
C PRO A 99 12.03 -10.18 4.57
N ARG A 100 12.23 -11.50 4.76
CA ARG A 100 13.15 -12.31 3.94
C ARG A 100 12.79 -12.29 2.46
N SER A 101 11.50 -12.33 2.15
CA SER A 101 10.96 -12.23 0.80
C SER A 101 10.02 -11.02 0.72
N GLN A 102 10.36 -10.09 -0.17
CA GLN A 102 9.58 -8.88 -0.39
C GLN A 102 8.69 -9.06 -1.61
N LYS A 103 7.38 -8.78 -1.45
CA LYS A 103 6.48 -8.73 -2.59
C LYS A 103 6.81 -7.47 -3.41
N VAL A 104 7.01 -7.65 -4.70
CA VAL A 104 7.14 -6.54 -5.64
C VAL A 104 5.74 -6.18 -6.13
N LEU A 105 5.42 -4.89 -6.19
CA LEU A 105 4.21 -4.45 -6.87
C LEU A 105 4.31 -4.88 -8.33
N THR A 106 3.52 -5.89 -8.68
CA THR A 106 3.36 -6.30 -10.07
C THR A 106 2.64 -5.20 -10.81
N TYR A 107 2.95 -5.04 -12.09
CA TYR A 107 2.21 -4.14 -12.96
C TYR A 107 0.71 -4.46 -12.91
N PRO A 108 -0.17 -3.45 -13.03
CA PRO A 108 -1.58 -3.69 -13.26
C PRO A 108 -1.71 -4.69 -14.41
N LYS A 109 -2.59 -5.68 -14.24
CA LYS A 109 -2.89 -6.56 -15.37
C LYS A 109 -3.40 -5.70 -16.53
N PRO A 110 -2.98 -5.97 -17.77
CA PRO A 110 -3.61 -5.37 -18.93
C PRO A 110 -5.13 -5.53 -18.83
N LEU A 111 -5.87 -4.53 -19.33
CA LEU A 111 -7.33 -4.62 -19.39
C LEU A 111 -7.69 -5.83 -20.26
N ASP A 112 -8.59 -6.67 -19.75
CA ASP A 112 -9.13 -7.77 -20.55
C ASP A 112 -10.05 -7.23 -21.65
N ASP A 113 -10.10 -7.91 -22.80
CA ASP A 113 -10.86 -7.45 -23.97
C ASP A 113 -12.36 -7.29 -23.63
N SER A 114 -12.90 -8.17 -22.78
CA SER A 114 -14.28 -8.09 -22.29
C SER A 114 -14.57 -6.82 -21.48
N MET A 115 -13.60 -6.37 -20.69
CA MET A 115 -13.69 -5.15 -19.89
C MET A 115 -13.56 -3.91 -20.78
N VAL A 116 -12.73 -3.97 -21.83
CA VAL A 116 -12.64 -2.90 -22.84
C VAL A 116 -13.97 -2.74 -23.56
N GLU A 117 -14.60 -3.84 -23.96
CA GLU A 117 -15.89 -3.82 -24.65
C GLU A 117 -16.99 -3.25 -23.76
N THR A 118 -17.03 -3.65 -22.49
CA THR A 118 -17.96 -3.08 -21.51
C THR A 118 -17.79 -1.57 -21.37
N TYR A 119 -16.55 -1.08 -21.32
CA TYR A 119 -16.26 0.35 -21.24
C TYR A 119 -16.70 1.09 -22.51
N ARG A 120 -16.48 0.49 -23.68
CA ARG A 120 -16.93 1.05 -24.97
C ARG A 120 -18.45 1.15 -25.03
N SER A 121 -19.17 0.08 -24.71
CA SER A 121 -20.63 0.08 -24.69
C SER A 121 -21.21 1.14 -23.75
N PHE A 122 -20.57 1.38 -22.60
CA PHE A 122 -21.00 2.42 -21.68
C PHE A 122 -20.80 3.84 -22.26
N ILE A 123 -19.67 4.08 -22.90
CA ILE A 123 -19.39 5.37 -23.56
C ILE A 123 -20.38 5.61 -24.70
N ASP A 124 -20.59 4.61 -25.56
CA ASP A 124 -21.54 4.70 -26.68
C ASP A 124 -22.95 5.01 -26.17
N PHE A 125 -23.43 4.28 -25.16
CA PHE A 125 -24.71 4.55 -24.52
C PHE A 125 -24.80 5.98 -23.95
N SER A 126 -23.75 6.45 -23.27
CA SER A 126 -23.76 7.79 -22.67
C SER A 126 -23.79 8.90 -23.72
N MET A 127 -23.16 8.70 -24.88
CA MET A 127 -23.22 9.62 -26.00
C MET A 127 -24.60 9.63 -26.66
N ASP A 128 -25.20 8.46 -26.87
CA ASP A 128 -26.55 8.32 -27.43
C ASP A 128 -27.63 8.91 -26.52
N ALA A 129 -27.51 8.72 -25.21
CA ALA A 129 -28.40 9.34 -24.25
C ALA A 129 -28.30 10.88 -24.30
N THR A 130 -27.09 11.42 -24.41
CA THR A 130 -26.84 12.86 -24.45
C THR A 130 -27.35 13.50 -25.76
N SER A 131 -27.20 12.82 -26.90
CA SER A 131 -27.70 13.28 -28.20
C SER A 131 -29.23 13.26 -28.26
N THR A 132 -29.88 12.27 -27.63
CA THR A 132 -31.34 12.18 -27.49
C THR A 132 -31.90 13.31 -26.61
N ILE A 133 -31.24 13.63 -25.50
CA ILE A 133 -31.65 14.74 -24.61
C ILE A 133 -31.49 16.10 -25.31
N SER A 134 -30.40 16.29 -26.06
CA SER A 134 -30.14 17.53 -26.80
C SER A 134 -31.13 17.77 -27.94
N SER A 135 -31.60 16.70 -28.59
CA SER A 135 -32.62 16.80 -29.64
C SER A 135 -34.03 17.01 -29.09
N THR A 136 -34.34 16.49 -27.89
CA THR A 136 -35.65 16.68 -27.24
C THR A 136 -35.86 18.08 -26.64
N THR A 137 -34.77 18.77 -26.28
CA THR A 137 -34.82 20.13 -25.67
C THR A 137 -34.81 21.27 -26.70
N ALA A 138 -34.55 20.97 -27.97
CA ALA A 138 -34.52 21.93 -29.08
C ALA A 138 -35.83 21.98 -29.91
N SER A 139 -36.87 21.25 -29.49
CA SER A 139 -38.22 21.27 -30.11
C SER A 139 -39.21 22.08 -29.30
#